data_AF-A0A1G4W9G6-F1
#
_entry.id   AF-A0A1G4W9G6-F1
#
_cell.length_a   1.000
_cell.length_b   1.000
_cell.length_c   1.000
_cell.angle_alpha   90.00
_cell.angle_beta   90.00
_cell.angle_gamma   90.00
#
_symmetry.space_group_name_H-M   'P 1'
#
loop_
_entity.id
_entity.type
_entity.pdbx_description
1 polymer ?
#
loop_
_entity_poly.entity_id
_entity_poly.type
_entity_poly.pdbx_seq_one_letter_code
_entity_poly.pdbx_strand_id
1 'polypeptide(L)'
;MKHIFISLIIITFTIGCQKKDLYLVGEYKIYKPSYTDKIYRYFKYDSWTVGTELNLKKDSTFEMKNCSMFMKGKWTNNSDSLFLKIESKKFRIDSLNNSPKWKNWLAIGEGIYTFKIDGKFLENEKKYSSGKLSLEKLEKIVIN
;
A
#
# COMPACT_ATOMS: atom_id res chain seq x y z
N MET A 1 11.26 -11.32 -49.75
CA MET A 1 10.18 -11.58 -48.76
C MET A 1 10.69 -12.03 -47.38
N LYS A 2 11.70 -12.91 -47.27
CA LYS A 2 12.24 -13.35 -45.95
C LYS A 2 12.83 -12.22 -45.07
N HIS A 3 13.45 -11.19 -45.65
CA HIS A 3 14.02 -10.07 -44.90
C HIS A 3 12.97 -9.12 -44.28
N ILE A 4 11.76 -9.07 -44.84
CA ILE A 4 10.66 -8.24 -44.31
C ILE A 4 10.13 -8.84 -43.00
N PHE A 5 10.04 -10.17 -42.92
CA PHE A 5 9.60 -10.88 -41.70
C PHE A 5 10.59 -10.76 -40.54
N ILE A 6 11.90 -10.80 -40.83
CA ILE A 6 12.94 -10.63 -39.79
C ILE A 6 12.89 -9.21 -39.22
N SER A 7 12.64 -8.20 -40.05
CA SER A 7 12.51 -6.81 -39.59
C SER A 7 11.28 -6.61 -38.69
N LEU A 8 10.16 -7.29 -38.97
CA LEU A 8 8.94 -7.22 -38.17
C LEU A 8 9.10 -7.81 -36.76
N ILE A 9 9.85 -8.91 -36.63
CA ILE A 9 10.11 -9.60 -35.35
C ILE A 9 11.00 -8.75 -34.42
N ILE A 10 11.97 -8.02 -34.99
CA ILE A 10 12.85 -7.13 -34.23
C ILE A 10 12.07 -5.92 -33.69
N ILE A 11 11.09 -5.40 -34.45
CA ILE A 11 10.24 -4.29 -34.01
C ILE A 11 9.31 -4.71 -32.86
N THR A 12 8.86 -5.96 -32.81
CA THR A 12 8.03 -6.45 -31.67
C THR A 12 8.80 -6.64 -30.37
N PHE A 13 10.13 -6.81 -30.41
CA PHE A 13 10.96 -6.96 -29.22
C PHE A 13 11.39 -5.63 -28.59
N THR A 14 11.31 -4.52 -29.33
CA THR A 14 11.69 -3.18 -28.86
C THR A 14 10.52 -2.34 -28.35
N ILE A 15 9.29 -2.87 -28.36
CA ILE A 15 8.19 -2.35 -27.53
C ILE A 15 8.47 -2.77 -26.08
N GLY A 16 9.56 -2.21 -25.56
CA GLY A 16 10.07 -2.43 -24.24
C GLY A 16 9.02 -2.03 -23.21
N CYS A 17 9.01 -2.82 -22.14
CA CYS A 17 8.30 -2.57 -20.92
C CYS A 17 8.56 -1.12 -20.47
N GLN A 18 7.61 -0.22 -20.71
CA GLN A 18 7.65 1.12 -20.15
C GLN A 18 7.46 0.95 -18.64
N LYS A 19 8.55 1.07 -17.87
CA LYS A 19 8.46 1.24 -16.42
C LYS A 19 7.68 2.53 -16.20
N LYS A 20 6.42 2.40 -15.80
CA LYS A 20 5.61 3.53 -15.36
C LYS A 20 6.27 4.02 -14.07
N ASP A 21 7.06 5.09 -14.16
CA ASP A 21 7.44 5.84 -12.98
C ASP A 21 6.17 6.48 -12.42
N LEU A 22 5.55 5.75 -11.50
CA LEU A 22 4.39 6.21 -10.77
C LEU A 22 4.86 7.32 -9.82
N TYR A 23 4.49 8.56 -10.14
CA TYR A 23 4.61 9.65 -9.18
C TYR A 23 3.60 9.43 -8.06
N LEU A 24 4.04 8.85 -6.94
CA LEU A 24 3.19 8.41 -5.84
C LEU A 24 2.86 9.48 -4.79
N VAL A 25 3.39 10.69 -4.92
CA VAL A 25 3.14 11.75 -3.93
C VAL A 25 1.72 12.28 -4.12
N GLY A 26 0.94 12.33 -3.04
CA GLY A 26 -0.41 12.87 -3.06
C GLY A 26 -1.39 12.17 -2.13
N GLU A 27 -2.66 12.51 -2.33
CA GLU A 27 -3.78 12.00 -1.55
C GLU A 27 -4.46 10.83 -2.25
N TYR A 28 -4.66 9.76 -1.48
CA TYR A 28 -5.27 8.52 -1.90
C TYR A 28 -6.43 8.19 -0.98
N LYS A 29 -7.42 7.50 -1.55
CA LYS A 29 -8.54 6.95 -0.78
C LYS A 29 -8.66 5.48 -1.12
N ILE A 30 -8.97 4.65 -0.11
CA ILE A 30 -9.33 3.26 -0.40
C ILE A 30 -10.57 3.27 -1.30
N TYR A 31 -10.52 2.45 -2.34
CA TYR A 31 -11.62 2.27 -3.29
C TYR A 31 -12.94 2.02 -2.55
N LYS A 32 -14.01 2.73 -2.94
CA LYS A 32 -15.36 2.45 -2.43
C LYS A 32 -15.94 1.30 -3.25
N PRO A 33 -16.04 0.07 -2.70
CA PRO A 33 -16.55 -1.05 -3.46
C PRO A 33 -18.01 -0.84 -3.86
N SER A 34 -18.35 -1.26 -5.08
CA SER A 34 -19.73 -1.41 -5.53
C SER A 34 -20.47 -2.45 -4.67
N TYR A 35 -21.80 -2.54 -4.79
CA TYR A 35 -22.57 -3.51 -4.01
C TYR A 35 -22.15 -4.96 -4.28
N THR A 36 -21.90 -5.29 -5.54
CA THR A 36 -21.40 -6.62 -5.96
C THR A 36 -19.98 -6.88 -5.46
N ASP A 37 -19.10 -5.86 -5.48
CA ASP A 37 -17.76 -5.96 -4.89
C ASP A 37 -17.81 -6.21 -3.38
N LYS A 38 -18.78 -5.62 -2.66
CA LYS A 38 -18.94 -5.84 -1.21
C LYS A 38 -19.31 -7.29 -0.93
N ILE A 39 -20.21 -7.87 -1.72
CA ILE A 39 -20.61 -9.29 -1.57
C ILE A 39 -19.41 -10.19 -1.88
N TYR A 40 -18.72 -9.96 -2.99
CA TYR A 40 -17.51 -10.71 -3.34
C TYR A 40 -16.45 -10.64 -2.23
N ARG A 41 -16.20 -9.44 -1.71
CA ARG A 41 -15.21 -9.22 -0.64
C ARG A 41 -15.65 -9.83 0.69
N TYR A 42 -16.94 -9.84 1.00
CA TYR A 42 -17.52 -10.51 2.17
C TYR A 42 -17.22 -12.01 2.18
N PHE A 43 -17.31 -12.69 1.04
CA PHE A 43 -17.01 -14.11 0.95
C PHE A 43 -15.52 -14.43 0.82
N LYS A 44 -14.69 -13.48 0.36
CA LYS A 44 -13.27 -13.71 0.07
C LYS A 44 -12.30 -13.24 1.17
N TYR A 45 -12.69 -12.27 1.99
CA TYR A 45 -11.80 -11.64 2.97
C TYR A 45 -12.46 -11.55 4.35
N ASP A 46 -11.73 -11.95 5.40
CA ASP A 46 -12.21 -11.92 6.79
C ASP A 46 -12.44 -10.50 7.34
N SER A 47 -11.73 -9.49 6.80
CA SER A 47 -11.93 -8.09 7.15
C SER A 47 -11.36 -7.15 6.10
N TRP A 48 -11.97 -5.98 5.92
CA TRP A 48 -11.40 -4.90 5.11
C TRP A 48 -11.61 -3.55 5.77
N THR A 49 -10.67 -2.64 5.55
CA THR A 49 -10.76 -1.26 6.02
C THR A 49 -11.46 -0.40 4.95
N VAL A 50 -12.55 0.25 5.33
CA VAL A 50 -13.23 1.28 4.52
C VAL A 50 -12.96 2.67 5.07
N GLY A 51 -13.08 3.69 4.23
CA GLY A 51 -12.95 5.08 4.67
C GLY A 51 -11.53 5.46 5.11
N THR A 52 -10.52 4.75 4.59
CA THR A 52 -9.12 5.12 4.80
C THR A 52 -8.71 6.17 3.78
N GLU A 53 -8.08 7.22 4.28
CA GLU A 53 -7.40 8.24 3.49
C GLU A 53 -5.90 8.14 3.79
N LEU A 54 -5.08 8.17 2.76
CA LEU A 54 -3.63 8.08 2.82
C LEU A 54 -3.02 9.28 2.10
N ASN A 55 -2.09 9.96 2.74
CA ASN A 55 -1.31 11.04 2.16
C ASN A 55 0.16 10.63 2.14
N LEU A 56 0.74 10.52 0.95
CA LEU A 56 2.16 10.22 0.74
C LEU A 56 2.92 11.53 0.47
N LYS A 57 3.88 11.86 1.32
CA LYS A 57 4.71 13.06 1.21
C LYS A 57 6.02 12.77 0.49
N LYS A 58 6.59 13.81 -0.13
CA LYS A 58 7.85 13.75 -0.90
C LYS A 58 9.07 13.34 -0.07
N ASP A 59 9.03 13.52 1.24
CA ASP A 59 10.09 13.17 2.20
C ASP A 59 10.02 11.70 2.68
N SER A 60 9.33 10.84 1.92
CA SER A 60 9.07 9.44 2.23
C SER A 60 8.30 9.21 3.54
N THR A 61 7.60 10.23 4.06
CA THR A 61 6.67 10.09 5.19
C THR A 61 5.22 9.99 4.72
N PHE A 62 4.38 9.33 5.50
CA PHE A 62 2.95 9.24 5.22
C PHE A 62 2.09 9.62 6.43
N GLU A 63 0.86 10.01 6.12
CA GLU A 63 -0.22 10.14 7.09
C GLU A 63 -1.43 9.35 6.61
N MET A 64 -1.94 8.47 7.47
CA MET A 64 -3.09 7.64 7.17
C MET A 64 -4.16 7.81 8.24
N LYS A 65 -5.41 7.97 7.83
CA LYS A 65 -6.55 8.05 8.74
C LYS A 65 -7.64 7.10 8.28
N ASN A 66 -8.21 6.36 9.21
CA ASN A 66 -9.41 5.56 8.97
C ASN A 66 -10.50 5.96 9.96
N CYS A 67 -11.55 5.14 10.11
CA CYS A 67 -12.67 5.46 11.00
C CYS A 67 -12.26 5.55 12.49
N SER A 68 -11.21 4.85 12.93
CA SER A 68 -10.87 4.73 14.35
C SER A 68 -9.50 5.32 14.72
N MET A 69 -8.56 5.38 13.77
CA MET A 69 -7.16 5.70 14.05
C MET A 69 -6.56 6.71 13.06
N PHE A 70 -5.59 7.46 13.58
CA PHE A 70 -4.57 8.18 12.83
C PHE A 70 -3.25 7.42 12.94
N MET A 71 -2.55 7.26 11.83
CA MET A 71 -1.27 6.57 11.72
C MET A 71 -0.27 7.43 10.94
N LYS A 72 0.99 7.40 11.33
CA LYS A 72 2.10 8.04 10.60
C LYS A 72 3.30 7.11 10.55
N GLY A 73 4.15 7.34 9.57
CA GLY A 73 5.43 6.65 9.47
C GLY A 73 6.09 6.87 8.12
N LYS A 74 6.80 5.84 7.65
CA LYS A 74 7.58 5.87 6.41
C LYS A 74 6.94 5.02 5.33
N TRP A 75 7.07 5.46 4.09
CA TRP A 75 6.62 4.70 2.92
C TRP A 75 7.75 4.47 1.93
N THR A 76 7.63 3.38 1.20
CA THR A 76 8.44 3.04 0.03
C THR A 76 7.58 2.27 -0.96
N ASN A 77 8.03 2.09 -2.19
CA ASN A 77 7.30 1.35 -3.20
C ASN A 77 8.24 0.55 -4.09
N ASN A 78 7.70 -0.47 -4.73
CA ASN A 78 8.29 -1.06 -5.92
C ASN A 78 7.36 -0.80 -7.12
N SER A 79 7.53 -1.52 -8.24
CA SER A 79 6.76 -1.33 -9.47
C SER A 79 5.25 -1.42 -9.27
N ASP A 80 4.78 -2.26 -8.34
CA ASP A 80 3.37 -2.64 -8.23
C ASP A 80 2.78 -2.51 -6.82
N SER A 81 3.63 -2.24 -5.82
CA SER A 81 3.25 -2.28 -4.41
C SER A 81 3.79 -1.09 -3.64
N LEU A 82 2.92 -0.51 -2.81
CA LEU A 82 3.24 0.47 -1.78
C LEU A 82 3.42 -0.22 -0.44
N PHE A 83 4.49 0.10 0.28
CA PHE A 83 4.80 -0.43 1.59
C PHE A 83 4.78 0.68 2.63
N LEU A 84 4.01 0.52 3.71
CA LEU A 84 3.97 1.47 4.83
C LEU A 84 4.52 0.83 6.11
N LYS A 85 5.52 1.47 6.71
CA LYS A 85 6.03 1.18 8.05
C LYS A 85 5.44 2.17 9.04
N ILE A 86 4.57 1.69 9.94
CA ILE A 86 3.96 2.54 10.97
C ILE A 86 5.01 2.86 12.03
N GLU A 87 5.16 4.14 12.36
CA GLU A 87 6.03 4.64 13.44
C GLU A 87 5.22 5.27 14.59
N SER A 88 3.95 5.62 14.32
CA SER A 88 3.02 6.05 15.36
C SER A 88 1.59 5.75 14.95
N LYS A 89 0.76 5.43 15.95
CA LYS A 89 -0.69 5.37 15.79
C LYS A 89 -1.38 5.91 17.04
N LYS A 90 -2.52 6.55 16.83
CA LYS A 90 -3.40 7.05 17.89
C LYS A 90 -4.85 6.87 17.49
N PHE A 91 -5.73 6.71 18.47
CA PHE A 91 -7.16 6.79 18.24
C PHE A 91 -7.56 8.20 17.84
N ARG A 92 -8.59 8.30 17.00
CA ARG A 92 -9.25 9.59 16.67
C ARG A 92 -10.02 10.16 17.86
N ILE A 93 -10.49 9.28 18.75
CA ILE A 93 -11.19 9.64 19.97
C ILE A 93 -10.14 9.76 21.07
N ASP A 94 -9.94 10.98 21.57
CA ASP A 94 -8.85 11.28 22.51
C ASP A 94 -8.96 10.49 23.83
N SER A 95 -10.18 10.23 24.31
CA SER A 95 -10.40 9.45 25.53
C SER A 95 -9.87 8.01 25.45
N LEU A 96 -9.77 7.45 24.24
CA LEU A 96 -9.24 6.10 24.04
C LEU A 96 -7.71 6.05 24.09
N ASN A 97 -7.02 7.17 23.82
CA ASN A 97 -5.56 7.20 23.77
C ASN A 97 -4.89 6.96 25.13
N ASN A 98 -5.55 7.38 26.22
CA ASN A 98 -5.03 7.25 27.58
C ASN A 98 -5.65 6.09 28.36
N SER A 99 -6.58 5.35 27.74
CA SER A 99 -7.29 4.27 28.41
C SER A 99 -6.40 3.02 28.50
N PRO A 100 -6.13 2.47 29.71
CA PRO A 100 -5.33 1.26 29.86
C PRO A 100 -5.88 0.06 29.08
N LYS A 101 -7.21 -0.04 28.97
CA LYS A 101 -7.91 -1.09 28.22
C LYS A 101 -7.54 -1.10 26.73
N TRP A 102 -7.23 0.05 26.15
CA TRP A 102 -7.00 0.21 24.72
C TRP A 102 -5.51 0.39 24.37
N LYS A 103 -4.62 0.43 25.37
CA LYS A 103 -3.18 0.67 25.18
C LYS A 103 -2.53 -0.33 24.23
N ASN A 104 -2.93 -1.61 24.26
CA ASN A 104 -2.41 -2.65 23.37
C ASN A 104 -2.72 -2.37 21.89
N TRP A 105 -3.84 -1.69 21.60
CA TRP A 105 -4.20 -1.30 20.24
C TRP A 105 -3.33 -0.15 19.70
N LEU A 106 -2.57 0.53 20.57
CA LEU A 106 -1.58 1.54 20.21
C LEU A 106 -0.15 0.96 20.02
N ALA A 107 0.07 -0.30 20.40
CA ALA A 107 1.36 -0.96 20.19
C ALA A 107 1.69 -1.12 18.70
N ILE A 108 2.87 -0.64 18.29
CA ILE A 108 3.37 -0.77 16.92
C ILE A 108 4.02 -2.14 16.81
N GLY A 109 3.44 -3.03 16.00
CA GLY A 109 4.10 -4.29 15.63
C GLY A 109 5.02 -4.08 14.44
N GLU A 110 5.87 -5.06 14.16
CA GLU A 110 6.81 -5.07 13.01
C GLU A 110 6.12 -5.24 11.63
N GLY A 111 4.79 -5.13 11.58
CA GLY A 111 4.02 -5.35 10.37
C GLY A 111 4.15 -4.22 9.35
N ILE A 112 4.22 -4.59 8.08
CA ILE A 112 4.23 -3.67 6.94
C ILE A 112 2.89 -3.78 6.24
N TYR A 113 2.30 -2.63 5.92
CA TYR A 113 1.06 -2.59 5.15
C TYR A 113 1.41 -2.51 3.68
N THR A 114 0.79 -3.37 2.88
CA THR A 114 0.99 -3.42 1.45
C THR A 114 -0.29 -2.96 0.74
N PHE A 115 -0.14 -2.08 -0.25
CA PHE A 115 -1.26 -1.67 -1.08
C PHE A 115 -0.89 -1.82 -2.56
N LYS A 116 -1.83 -2.30 -3.35
CA LYS A 116 -1.76 -2.16 -4.81
C LYS A 116 -2.33 -0.80 -5.17
N ILE A 117 -1.62 -0.08 -6.02
CA ILE A 117 -2.00 1.27 -6.45
C ILE A 117 -2.63 1.18 -7.83
N ASP A 118 -3.86 1.68 -7.94
CA ASP A 118 -4.56 1.88 -9.21
C ASP A 118 -5.04 3.33 -9.31
N GLY A 119 -4.24 4.17 -9.95
CA GLY A 119 -4.47 5.62 -10.01
C GLY A 119 -4.47 6.26 -8.61
N LYS A 120 -5.60 6.87 -8.21
CA LYS A 120 -5.80 7.47 -6.87
C LYS A 120 -6.43 6.52 -5.85
N PHE A 121 -6.66 5.27 -6.25
CA PHE A 121 -7.30 4.26 -5.41
C PHE A 121 -6.27 3.28 -4.88
N LEU A 122 -6.43 2.95 -3.60
CA LEU A 122 -5.67 1.88 -2.96
C LEU A 122 -6.55 0.66 -2.86
N GLU A 123 -6.05 -0.46 -3.39
CA GLU A 123 -6.59 -1.77 -3.09
C GLU A 123 -5.79 -2.38 -1.95
N ASN A 124 -6.48 -2.72 -0.85
CA ASN A 124 -5.86 -3.40 0.29
C ASN A 124 -5.32 -4.76 -0.19
N GLU A 125 -4.00 -4.92 -0.13
CA GLU A 125 -3.40 -6.24 -0.18
C GLU A 125 -3.03 -6.61 1.26
N LYS A 126 -3.51 -7.78 1.69
CA LYS A 126 -3.31 -8.42 3.01
C LYS A 126 -2.31 -7.74 3.97
N LYS A 127 -2.71 -7.57 5.23
CA LYS A 127 -1.75 -7.37 6.34
C LYS A 127 -0.85 -8.60 6.42
N TYR A 128 0.42 -8.50 6.03
CA TYR A 128 1.38 -9.56 6.33
C TYR A 128 1.64 -9.54 7.84
N SER A 129 1.02 -10.49 8.54
CA SER A 129 1.38 -10.82 9.93
C SER A 129 2.77 -11.46 9.91
N SER A 130 3.81 -10.65 10.13
CA SER A 130 5.15 -11.05 10.61
C SER A 130 5.64 -12.44 10.19
N GLY A 131 5.54 -12.74 8.90
CA GLY A 131 5.96 -14.00 8.32
C GLY A 131 6.79 -13.72 7.08
N LYS A 132 8.11 -13.61 7.26
CA LYS A 132 9.14 -13.70 6.20
C LYS A 132 9.36 -12.51 5.24
N LEU A 133 9.22 -11.27 5.70
CA LEU A 133 10.01 -10.16 5.13
C LEU A 133 10.67 -9.42 6.29
N SER A 134 11.92 -9.80 6.61
CA SER A 134 12.72 -9.09 7.60
C SER A 134 12.99 -7.67 7.11
N LEU A 135 13.06 -6.72 8.04
CA LEU A 135 13.47 -5.33 7.77
C LEU A 135 14.75 -5.27 6.94
N GLU A 136 15.71 -6.19 7.18
CA GLU A 136 16.95 -6.33 6.40
C GLU A 136 16.73 -6.62 4.90
N LYS A 137 15.68 -7.35 4.53
CA LYS A 137 15.37 -7.63 3.12
C LYS A 137 14.78 -6.42 2.40
N LEU A 138 14.15 -5.51 3.13
CA LEU A 138 13.60 -4.27 2.59
C LEU A 138 14.61 -3.14 2.60
N GLU A 139 15.49 -3.06 3.60
CA GLU A 139 16.63 -2.12 3.60
C GLU A 139 17.57 -2.37 2.42
N LYS A 140 17.73 -3.62 1.97
CA LYS A 140 18.45 -3.94 0.72
C LYS A 140 17.73 -3.50 -0.56
N ILE A 141 16.42 -3.27 -0.52
CA ILE A 141 15.65 -2.68 -1.64
C ILE A 141 15.75 -1.14 -1.61
N VAL A 142 16.01 -0.55 -0.43
CA VAL A 142 16.13 0.90 -0.22
C VAL A 142 17.46 1.49 -0.70
N ILE A 143 18.50 0.67 -0.94
CA ILE A 143 19.88 1.13 -1.24
C ILE A 143 20.32 0.88 -2.70
N ASN A 144 19.49 0.31 -3.57
CA ASN A 144 19.81 0.09 -4.99
C ASN A 144 18.93 0.90 -5.94
#